data_AF-A0A2C9KXB3-F1
#
_entry.id   AF-A0A2C9KXB3-F1
#
_cell.length_a   1.000
_cell.length_b   1.000
_cell.length_c   1.000
_cell.angle_alpha   90.00
_cell.angle_beta   90.00
_cell.angle_gamma   90.00
#
_symmetry.space_group_name_H-M   'P 1'
#
loop_
_entity.id
_entity.type
_entity.pdbx_description
1 polymer ?
#
loop_
_entity_poly.entity_id
_entity_poly.type
_entity_poly.pdbx_seq_one_letter_code
_entity_poly.pdbx_strand_id
1 'polypeptide(L)'
;MQQAEQTGHVDIFSTVVKLRQDRHFMVQTAGQYEFLHTAVLAAIACSKATLPTSDIKYLPDNQTLENEYLAVCSVISTLSRRKEEDDNLEDENVDESENVYANFKIDLRNRFHSIVP
;
A
#
# COMPACT_ATOMS: atom_id res chain seq x y z
N MET A 1 -4.61 -8.11 -3.75
CA MET A 1 -3.60 -9.14 -4.06
C MET A 1 -4.11 -10.17 -5.06
N GLN A 2 -5.31 -10.74 -4.87
CA GLN A 2 -5.90 -11.72 -5.81
C GLN A 2 -5.86 -11.31 -7.30
N GLN A 3 -6.13 -10.04 -7.61
CA GLN A 3 -6.04 -9.54 -9.00
C GLN A 3 -4.61 -9.65 -9.56
N ALA A 4 -3.59 -9.30 -8.78
CA ALA A 4 -2.20 -9.40 -9.17
C ALA A 4 -1.80 -10.86 -9.50
N GLU A 5 -2.27 -11.80 -8.68
CA GLU A 5 -1.97 -13.22 -8.82
C GLU A 5 -2.65 -13.85 -10.06
N GLN A 6 -3.84 -13.36 -10.41
CA GLN A 6 -4.62 -13.92 -11.52
C GLN A 6 -4.30 -13.27 -12.87
N THR A 7 -4.08 -11.95 -12.91
CA THR A 7 -3.94 -11.20 -14.17
C THR A 7 -2.55 -10.60 -14.37
N GLY A 8 -1.69 -10.62 -13.36
CA GLY A 8 -0.38 -9.97 -13.39
C GLY A 8 -0.42 -8.45 -13.20
N HIS A 9 -1.60 -7.85 -13.02
CA HIS A 9 -1.77 -6.41 -12.92
C HIS A 9 -2.79 -6.04 -11.82
N VAL A 10 -2.64 -4.86 -11.20
CA VAL A 10 -3.59 -4.35 -10.20
C VAL A 10 -4.15 -3.01 -10.64
N ASP A 11 -5.48 -2.91 -10.67
CA ASP A 11 -6.19 -1.66 -10.99
C ASP A 11 -6.72 -1.02 -9.69
N ILE A 12 -5.89 -0.14 -9.13
CA ILE A 12 -6.18 0.58 -7.89
C ILE A 12 -7.31 1.59 -8.11
N PHE A 13 -7.35 2.26 -9.26
CA PHE A 13 -8.36 3.26 -9.58
C PHE A 13 -9.77 2.66 -9.57
N SER A 14 -9.99 1.61 -10.36
CA SER A 14 -11.30 0.95 -10.42
C SER A 14 -11.70 0.37 -9.06
N THR A 15 -10.73 -0.08 -8.28
CA THR A 15 -10.97 -0.58 -6.92
C THR A 15 -11.46 0.53 -5.99
N VAL A 16 -10.79 1.69 -5.97
CA VAL A 16 -11.19 2.84 -5.15
C VAL A 16 -12.56 3.40 -5.59
N VAL A 17 -12.83 3.43 -6.90
CA VAL A 17 -14.15 3.81 -7.43
C VAL A 17 -15.25 2.89 -6.92
N LYS A 18 -15.06 1.57 -6.96
CA LYS A 18 -16.02 0.60 -6.41
C LYS A 18 -16.20 0.76 -4.91
N LEU A 19 -15.11 0.93 -4.15
CA LEU A 19 -15.17 1.17 -2.71
C LEU A 19 -16.01 2.40 -2.37
N ARG A 20 -15.91 3.46 -3.17
CA ARG A 20 -16.70 4.69 -2.99
C ARG A 20 -18.17 4.54 -3.41
N GLN A 21 -18.49 3.58 -4.29
CA GLN A 21 -19.88 3.24 -4.62
C GLN A 21 -20.54 2.48 -3.47
N ASP A 22 -19.80 1.57 -2.83
CA ASP A 22 -20.32 0.74 -1.72
C ASP A 22 -20.39 1.53 -0.40
N ARG A 23 -19.39 2.38 -0.12
CA ARG A 23 -19.34 3.21 1.08
C ARG A 23 -18.70 4.56 0.79
N HIS A 24 -19.45 5.63 1.06
CA HIS A 24 -18.93 6.99 0.94
C HIS A 24 -17.69 7.22 1.81
N PHE A 25 -16.84 8.15 1.37
CA PHE A 25 -15.63 8.59 2.08
C PHE A 25 -14.51 7.54 2.22
N MET A 26 -14.44 6.56 1.32
CA MET A 26 -13.27 5.69 1.17
C MET A 26 -12.14 6.40 0.41
N VAL A 27 -10.91 6.35 0.98
CA VAL A 27 -9.67 6.93 0.43
C VAL A 27 -9.82 8.41 0.10
N GLN A 28 -9.68 9.29 1.08
CA GLN A 28 -10.09 10.70 0.99
C GLN A 28 -8.97 11.64 0.55
N THR A 29 -7.74 11.40 1.01
CA THR A 29 -6.61 12.29 0.78
C THR A 29 -5.68 11.75 -0.31
N ALA A 30 -4.91 12.63 -0.94
CA ALA A 30 -3.90 12.25 -1.92
C ALA A 30 -2.90 11.25 -1.31
N GLY A 31 -2.42 11.53 -0.09
CA GLY A 31 -1.50 10.64 0.62
C GLY A 31 -2.07 9.23 0.90
N GLN A 32 -3.38 9.09 1.13
CA GLN A 32 -3.99 7.76 1.26
C GLN A 32 -3.99 6.98 -0.06
N TYR A 33 -4.21 7.68 -1.17
CA TYR A 33 -4.19 7.06 -2.50
C TYR A 33 -2.76 6.66 -2.90
N GLU A 34 -1.78 7.53 -2.64
CA GLU A 34 -0.36 7.25 -2.82
C GLU A 34 0.11 6.08 -1.96
N PHE A 35 -0.28 6.06 -0.68
CA PHE A 35 0.02 4.95 0.22
C PHE A 35 -0.48 3.61 -0.33
N LEU A 36 -1.68 3.57 -0.95
CA LEU A 36 -2.20 2.35 -1.56
C LEU A 36 -1.29 1.84 -2.69
N HIS A 37 -0.77 2.73 -3.53
CA HIS A 37 0.18 2.36 -4.60
C HIS A 37 1.45 1.74 -4.02
N THR A 38 2.05 2.39 -3.03
CA THR A 38 3.28 1.93 -2.37
C THR A 38 3.06 0.62 -1.61
N ALA A 39 1.97 0.52 -0.85
CA ALA A 39 1.65 -0.68 -0.07
C ALA A 39 1.37 -1.89 -0.97
N VAL A 40 0.65 -1.72 -2.08
CA VAL A 40 0.40 -2.79 -3.05
C VAL A 40 1.70 -3.24 -3.70
N LEU A 41 2.57 -2.31 -4.09
CA LEU A 41 3.87 -2.64 -4.68
C LEU A 41 4.74 -3.43 -3.70
N ALA A 42 4.84 -2.97 -2.45
CA ALA A 42 5.59 -3.65 -1.40
C ALA A 42 5.02 -5.05 -1.12
N ALA A 43 3.69 -5.18 -1.08
CA ALA A 43 3.04 -6.47 -0.87
C ALA A 43 3.31 -7.46 -2.02
N ILE A 44 3.38 -6.98 -3.27
CA ILE A 44 3.73 -7.82 -4.43
C ILE A 44 5.19 -8.25 -4.35
N ALA A 45 6.11 -7.34 -4.01
CA ALA A 45 7.52 -7.67 -3.86
C ALA A 45 7.77 -8.69 -2.73
N CYS A 46 7.04 -8.57 -1.62
CA CYS A 46 7.17 -9.42 -0.44
C CYS A 46 6.25 -10.64 -0.43
N SER A 47 5.47 -10.90 -1.49
CA SER A 47 4.39 -11.91 -1.46
C SER A 47 4.86 -13.34 -1.16
N LYS A 48 6.14 -13.65 -1.42
CA LYS A 48 6.76 -14.97 -1.20
C LYS A 48 7.68 -15.03 0.03
N ALA A 49 7.78 -13.92 0.78
CA ALA A 49 8.66 -13.82 1.94
C ALA A 49 8.03 -14.37 3.23
N THR A 50 6.77 -14.80 3.21
CA THR A 50 6.13 -15.43 4.36
C THR A 50 6.45 -16.93 4.39
N LEU A 51 7.21 -17.35 5.40
CA LEU A 51 7.51 -18.75 5.66
C LEU A 51 6.76 -19.23 6.92
N PRO A 52 5.94 -20.28 6.84
CA PRO A 52 5.34 -20.87 8.02
C PRO A 52 6.40 -21.62 8.84
N THR A 53 6.27 -21.63 10.16
CA THR A 53 7.24 -22.26 11.08
C THR A 53 7.44 -23.76 10.78
N SER A 54 6.43 -24.44 10.21
CA SER A 54 6.49 -25.84 9.80
C SER A 54 7.46 -26.13 8.65
N ASP A 55 7.75 -25.12 7.81
CA ASP A 55 8.61 -25.29 6.62
C ASP A 55 10.09 -25.03 6.94
N ILE A 56 10.40 -24.62 8.17
CA ILE A 56 11.75 -24.39 8.65
C ILE A 56 12.37 -25.76 9.04
N LYS A 57 12.89 -26.48 8.04
CA LYS A 57 13.41 -27.85 8.19
C LYS A 57 14.75 -27.96 8.92
N TYR A 58 15.53 -26.88 8.95
CA TYR A 58 16.88 -26.88 9.49
C TYR A 58 17.15 -25.55 10.20
N LEU A 59 16.95 -25.51 11.51
CA LEU A 59 17.63 -24.56 12.38
C LEU A 59 18.87 -25.30 12.90
N PRO A 60 20.10 -24.86 12.59
CA PRO A 60 21.28 -25.51 13.15
C PRO A 60 21.18 -25.45 14.68
N ASP A 61 21.61 -26.53 15.35
CA ASP A 61 21.34 -26.81 16.78
C ASP A 61 21.77 -25.71 17.78
N ASN A 62 22.42 -24.63 17.32
CA ASN A 62 22.92 -23.51 18.10
C ASN A 62 22.42 -22.11 17.63
N GLN A 63 21.51 -22.00 16.65
CA GLN A 63 20.87 -20.73 16.29
C GLN A 63 19.35 -20.83 16.45
N THR A 64 18.81 -20.06 17.39
CA THR A 64 17.37 -19.82 17.46
C THR A 64 16.95 -18.95 16.27
N LEU A 65 15.73 -19.18 15.75
CA LEU A 65 15.11 -18.35 14.72
C LEU A 65 15.15 -16.86 15.08
N GLU A 66 15.08 -16.55 16.37
CA GLU A 66 15.22 -15.23 16.95
C GLU A 66 16.57 -14.57 16.60
N ASN A 67 17.68 -15.31 16.65
CA ASN A 67 19.01 -14.77 16.34
C ASN A 67 19.15 -14.40 14.84
N GLU A 68 18.60 -15.24 13.95
CA GLU A 68 18.59 -14.97 12.51
C GLU A 68 17.67 -13.78 12.18
N TYR A 69 16.50 -13.69 12.82
CA TYR A 69 15.61 -12.54 12.69
C TYR A 69 16.28 -11.24 13.15
N LEU A 70 16.97 -11.27 14.30
CA LEU A 70 17.71 -10.12 14.84
C LEU A 70 18.88 -9.72 13.91
N ALA A 71 19.58 -10.68 13.30
CA ALA A 71 20.65 -10.41 12.34
C ALA A 71 20.11 -9.71 11.08
N VAL A 72 18.99 -10.18 10.52
CA VAL A 72 18.32 -9.54 9.38
C VAL A 72 17.87 -8.12 9.74
N CYS A 73 17.22 -7.93 10.90
CA CYS A 73 16.79 -6.61 11.37
C CYS A 73 17.95 -5.63 11.60
N SER A 74 19.09 -6.13 12.10
CA SER A 74 20.32 -5.34 12.25
C SER A 74 20.81 -4.81 10.90
N VAL A 75 20.94 -5.69 9.90
CA VAL A 75 21.36 -5.31 8.54
C VAL A 75 20.39 -4.29 7.93
N ILE A 76 19.08 -4.52 8.02
CA ILE A 76 18.07 -3.59 7.48
C ILE A 76 18.17 -2.22 8.14
N SER A 77 18.30 -2.17 9.47
CA SER A 77 18.45 -0.91 10.22
C SER A 77 19.67 -0.11 9.76
N THR A 78 20.80 -0.78 9.47
CA THR A 78 22.01 -0.11 8.95
C THR A 78 21.89 0.37 7.50
N LEU A 79 21.02 -0.26 6.71
CA LEU A 79 20.76 0.13 5.32
C LEU A 79 19.79 1.32 5.26
N SER A 80 18.76 1.36 6.10
CA SER A 80 17.83 2.49 6.19
C SER A 80 18.55 3.79 6.55
N ARG A 81 19.50 3.74 7.50
CA ARG A 81 20.29 4.92 7.89
C ARG A 81 21.19 5.47 6.77
N ARG A 82 21.56 4.63 5.79
CA ARG A 82 22.33 5.08 4.62
C ARG A 82 21.47 5.78 3.57
N LYS A 83 20.15 5.58 3.58
CA LYS A 83 19.24 6.19 2.62
C LYS A 83 18.86 7.62 3.01
N GLU A 84 18.79 7.90 4.31
CA GLU A 84 18.51 9.24 4.85
C GLU A 84 19.54 10.31 4.47
N GLU A 85 20.75 9.93 4.02
CA GLU A 85 21.77 10.88 3.54
C GLU A 85 21.54 11.33 2.08
N ASP A 86 20.83 10.54 1.26
CA ASP A 86 20.52 10.83 -0.15
C ASP A 86 19.18 11.56 -0.36
N ASP A 87 18.25 11.50 0.60
CA ASP A 87 16.91 12.10 0.53
C ASP A 87 16.88 13.58 0.99
N ASN A 88 18.02 14.28 1.07
CA ASN A 88 18.07 15.74 1.31
C ASN A 88 17.69 16.58 0.07
N LEU A 89 16.63 16.19 -0.63
CA LEU A 89 15.90 17.06 -1.54
C LEU A 89 14.75 17.65 -0.72
N GLU A 90 14.72 18.98 -0.59
CA GLU A 90 13.64 19.70 0.07
C GLU A 90 12.30 19.23 -0.50
N ASP A 91 11.53 18.52 0.31
CA ASP A 91 10.19 18.09 -0.04
C ASP A 91 9.39 19.36 -0.34
N GLU A 92 8.95 19.55 -1.58
CA GLU A 92 8.00 20.61 -1.86
C GLU A 92 6.82 20.42 -0.91
N ASN A 93 6.32 21.49 -0.30
CA ASN A 93 5.16 21.43 0.59
C ASN A 93 3.94 21.00 -0.23
N VAL A 94 3.78 19.70 -0.47
CA VAL A 94 2.59 19.10 -1.04
C VAL A 94 1.55 19.18 0.06
N ASP A 95 0.51 19.98 -0.17
CA ASP A 95 -0.62 20.05 0.73
C ASP A 95 -1.32 18.69 0.78
N GLU A 96 -0.91 17.83 1.71
CA GLU A 96 -1.47 16.50 1.96
C GLU A 96 -2.98 16.55 2.29
N SER A 97 -3.52 17.76 2.56
CA SER A 97 -4.93 17.99 2.81
C SER A 97 -5.78 18.09 1.54
N GLU A 98 -5.18 18.07 0.34
CA GLU A 98 -5.94 18.05 -0.91
C GLU A 98 -6.83 16.80 -0.98
N ASN A 99 -8.13 17.05 -0.91
CA ASN A 99 -9.14 16.03 -1.07
C ASN A 99 -9.20 15.61 -2.54
N VAL A 100 -8.93 14.33 -2.81
CA VAL A 100 -8.96 13.75 -4.16
C VAL A 100 -10.35 13.86 -4.81
N TYR A 101 -11.40 14.18 -4.03
CA TYR A 101 -12.74 14.51 -4.54
C TYR A 101 -12.81 15.79 -5.38
N ALA A 102 -11.82 16.69 -5.33
CA ALA A 102 -11.86 17.94 -6.11
C ALA A 102 -11.84 17.70 -7.63
N ASN A 103 -11.33 16.55 -8.07
CA ASN A 103 -11.41 16.11 -9.47
C ASN A 103 -12.80 15.60 -9.89
N PHE A 104 -13.68 15.36 -8.91
CA PHE A 104 -15.10 15.11 -9.16
C PHE A 104 -15.82 16.46 -9.11
N LYS A 105 -15.67 17.26 -10.17
CA LYS A 105 -16.61 18.36 -10.44
C LYS A 105 -18.00 17.73 -10.45
N ILE A 106 -18.73 17.90 -9.36
CA ILE A 106 -20.02 17.26 -9.13
C ILE A 106 -20.92 17.73 -10.26
N ASP A 107 -21.13 16.88 -11.26
CA ASP A 107 -22.26 17.03 -12.15
C ASP A 107 -23.48 16.74 -11.27
N LEU A 108 -24.01 17.79 -10.65
CA LEU A 108 -25.21 17.81 -9.80
C LEU A 108 -26.48 17.37 -10.55
N ARG A 109 -26.36 16.82 -11.76
CA ARG A 109 -27.45 16.18 -12.46
C ARG A 109 -27.64 14.78 -11.90
N ASN A 110 -28.66 14.65 -11.05
CA ASN A 110 -29.27 13.36 -10.68
C ASN A 110 -29.21 12.38 -11.86
N ARG A 111 -28.31 11.38 -11.75
CA ARG A 111 -28.09 10.38 -12.81
C ARG A 111 -29.20 9.34 -12.88
N PHE A 112 -30.16 9.41 -11.96
CA PHE A 112 -31.36 8.60 -11.95
C PHE A 112 -32.58 9.53 -11.95
N HIS A 113 -33.05 9.90 -13.14
CA HIS A 113 -34.28 10.67 -13.31
C HIS A 113 -35.56 9.86 -13.00
N SER A 114 -35.43 8.60 -12.57
CA SER A 114 -36.57 7.69 -12.35
C SER A 114 -36.82 7.33 -10.88
N ILE A 115 -36.18 8.02 -9.94
CA ILE A 115 -36.50 7.86 -8.52
C ILE A 115 -36.90 9.22 -7.97
N VAL A 116 -38.18 9.53 -8.11
CA VAL A 116 -38.95 10.41 -7.21
C VAL A 116 -40.43 10.02 -7.34
N PRO A 117 -41.29 10.26 -6.33
CA PRO A 117 -41.12 11.14 -5.16
C PRO A 117 -40.41 10.51 -3.96
#